data_AF-A0A8C5ULV7-F1
#
_entry.id   AF-A0A8C5ULV7-F1
#
_cell.length_a   1.000
_cell.length_b   1.000
_cell.length_c   1.000
_cell.angle_alpha   90.00
_cell.angle_beta   90.00
_cell.angle_gamma   90.00
#
_symmetry.space_group_name_H-M   'P 1'
#
loop_
_entity.id
_entity.type
_entity.pdbx_description
1 polymer ?
#
loop_
_entity_poly.entity_id
_entity_poly.type
_entity_poly.pdbx_seq_one_letter_code
_entity_poly.pdbx_strand_id
1 'polypeptide(L)'
;MERAFQTALWLLKPDVVFILGDVFDEGKWSSPQAWADDVERFQKMFRHPSHVQLKVVVGNHDIGFHYEMTTYKVKRFKKVFNPERLFSWKGVNFVMVNSVTMEGDRCTLCSKEEAELLAISHRLNCSWEVGCGAGRPLPASAPVLLQHYPLYRRSDSNCSGEDAAPPDERSTPFQERYDVLSREASQKLLWWLRPRLVLSGHTHSGCEVLHAGGPPELSVPSFSWRNRNNPSFIMVT
;
A
#
# COMPACT_ATOMS: atom_id res chain seq x y z
N MET A 1 -14.44 11.23 8.23
CA MET A 1 -13.99 10.57 6.98
C MET A 1 -15.13 10.33 5.98
N GLU A 2 -16.29 9.74 6.34
CA GLU A 2 -17.38 9.45 5.37
C GLU A 2 -17.75 10.63 4.47
N ARG A 3 -18.12 11.78 5.04
CA ARG A 3 -18.51 12.96 4.26
C ARG A 3 -17.42 13.41 3.29
N ALA A 4 -16.16 13.41 3.73
CA ALA A 4 -15.03 13.78 2.90
C ALA A 4 -14.85 12.80 1.73
N PHE A 5 -14.93 11.49 1.98
CA PHE A 5 -14.80 10.48 0.94
C PHE A 5 -15.93 10.54 -0.09
N GLN A 6 -17.19 10.65 0.38
CA GLN A 6 -18.35 10.78 -0.50
C GLN A 6 -18.28 12.08 -1.35
N THR A 7 -17.78 13.17 -0.77
CA THR A 7 -17.58 14.45 -1.49
C THR A 7 -16.48 14.32 -2.54
N ALA A 8 -15.35 13.70 -2.21
CA ALA A 8 -14.26 13.46 -3.15
C ALA A 8 -14.71 12.57 -4.32
N LEU A 9 -15.44 11.48 -4.06
CA LEU A 9 -16.01 10.63 -5.10
C LEU A 9 -16.94 11.42 -6.04
N TRP A 10 -17.83 12.25 -5.47
CA TRP A 10 -18.80 13.00 -6.26
C TRP A 10 -18.14 14.07 -7.15
N LEU A 11 -17.17 14.81 -6.59
CA LEU A 11 -16.46 15.88 -7.30
C LEU A 11 -15.47 15.34 -8.34
N LEU A 12 -14.64 14.39 -7.93
CA LEU A 12 -13.47 13.96 -8.70
C LEU A 12 -13.74 12.78 -9.62
N LYS A 13 -14.83 12.03 -9.37
CA LYS A 13 -15.29 10.90 -10.20
C LYS A 13 -14.16 9.93 -10.60
N PRO A 14 -13.38 9.39 -9.64
CA PRO A 14 -12.27 8.51 -9.96
C PRO A 14 -12.76 7.17 -10.51
N ASP A 15 -11.99 6.56 -11.42
CA ASP A 15 -12.24 5.17 -11.86
C ASP A 15 -11.86 4.16 -10.76
N VAL A 16 -10.77 4.45 -10.04
CA VAL A 16 -10.17 3.56 -9.04
C VAL A 16 -9.77 4.38 -7.81
N VAL A 17 -10.05 3.84 -6.62
CA VAL A 17 -9.59 4.35 -5.33
C VAL A 17 -8.69 3.31 -4.70
N PHE A 18 -7.51 3.75 -4.24
CA PHE A 18 -6.60 2.94 -3.45
C PHE A 18 -6.57 3.43 -2.00
N ILE A 19 -6.72 2.52 -1.03
CA ILE A 19 -6.46 2.77 0.39
C ILE A 19 -5.20 2.00 0.78
N LEU A 20 -4.18 2.71 1.27
CA LEU A 20 -2.83 2.17 1.45
C LEU A 20 -2.58 1.57 2.85
N GLY A 21 -3.56 0.87 3.42
CA GLY A 21 -3.45 0.25 4.75
C GLY A 21 -3.99 1.09 5.90
N ASP A 22 -3.91 0.51 7.10
CA ASP A 22 -4.41 1.06 8.36
C ASP A 22 -5.87 1.51 8.26
N VAL A 23 -6.68 0.60 7.73
CA VAL A 23 -8.12 0.78 7.58
C VAL A 23 -8.80 0.77 8.95
N PHE A 24 -8.34 -0.13 9.82
CA PHE A 24 -8.85 -0.31 11.15
C PHE A 24 -7.80 0.11 12.17
N ASP A 25 -8.19 0.96 13.12
CA ASP A 25 -7.31 1.39 14.21
C ASP A 25 -6.83 0.21 15.07
N GLU A 26 -7.78 -0.62 15.48
CA GLU A 26 -7.54 -1.74 16.39
C GLU A 26 -7.74 -3.09 15.73
N GLY A 27 -7.62 -3.15 14.40
CA GLY A 27 -7.72 -4.40 13.64
C GLY A 27 -6.87 -5.49 14.29
N LYS A 28 -5.59 -5.22 14.53
CA LYS A 28 -4.61 -6.09 15.20
C LYS A 28 -5.04 -6.67 16.56
N TRP A 29 -5.91 -6.00 17.31
CA TRP A 29 -6.35 -6.41 18.66
C TRP A 29 -7.85 -6.76 18.75
N SER A 30 -8.61 -6.50 17.68
CA SER A 30 -10.06 -6.68 17.64
C SER A 30 -10.49 -8.14 17.89
N SER A 31 -11.51 -8.28 18.74
CA SER A 31 -12.30 -9.51 18.83
C SER A 31 -13.04 -9.75 17.50
N PRO A 32 -13.52 -10.98 17.23
CA PRO A 32 -14.28 -11.26 16.01
C PRO A 32 -15.52 -10.36 15.83
N GLN A 33 -16.20 -9.99 16.92
CA GLN A 33 -17.35 -9.10 16.87
C GLN A 33 -16.93 -7.65 16.56
N ALA A 34 -15.94 -7.12 17.27
CA ALA A 34 -15.44 -5.76 17.03
C ALA A 34 -14.92 -5.60 15.59
N TRP A 35 -14.22 -6.63 15.08
CA TRP A 35 -13.81 -6.68 13.67
C TRP A 35 -15.00 -6.59 12.70
N ALA A 36 -16.08 -7.34 12.96
CA ALA A 36 -17.26 -7.31 12.12
C ALA A 36 -17.95 -5.92 12.14
N ASP A 37 -18.04 -5.29 13.31
CA ASP A 37 -18.60 -3.95 13.48
C ASP A 37 -17.78 -2.89 12.74
N ASP A 38 -16.44 -2.99 12.79
CA ASP A 38 -15.54 -2.11 12.06
C ASP A 38 -15.60 -2.32 10.54
N VAL A 39 -15.76 -3.57 10.09
CA VAL A 39 -15.98 -3.87 8.66
C VAL A 39 -17.30 -3.26 8.17
N GLU A 40 -18.39 -3.37 8.93
CA GLU A 40 -19.67 -2.74 8.57
C GLU A 40 -19.53 -1.22 8.49
N ARG A 41 -18.85 -0.62 9.46
CA ARG A 41 -18.55 0.82 9.47
C ARG A 41 -17.74 1.23 8.25
N PHE A 42 -16.69 0.48 7.91
CA PHE A 42 -15.89 0.72 6.71
C PHE A 42 -16.75 0.70 5.45
N GLN A 43 -17.56 -0.35 5.27
CA GLN A 43 -18.43 -0.50 4.10
C GLN A 43 -19.43 0.65 3.96
N LYS A 44 -19.98 1.14 5.08
CA LYS A 44 -20.87 2.30 5.10
C LYS A 44 -20.15 3.59 4.71
N MET A 45 -18.97 3.82 5.29
CA MET A 45 -18.21 5.07 5.10
C MET A 45 -17.62 5.19 3.69
N PHE A 46 -17.09 4.08 3.18
CA PHE A 46 -16.42 3.98 1.88
C PHE A 46 -17.32 3.38 0.79
N ARG A 47 -18.65 3.50 0.95
CA ARG A 47 -19.60 3.11 -0.10
C ARG A 47 -19.29 3.86 -1.40
N HIS A 48 -19.42 3.17 -2.52
CA HIS A 48 -19.12 3.72 -3.84
C HIS A 48 -20.00 3.07 -4.91
N PRO A 49 -20.23 3.74 -6.05
CA PRO A 49 -20.93 3.15 -7.18
C PRO A 49 -20.19 1.93 -7.74
N SER A 50 -20.92 0.99 -8.34
CA SER A 50 -20.35 -0.27 -8.86
C SER A 50 -19.29 -0.10 -9.96
N HIS A 51 -19.25 1.04 -10.65
CA HIS A 51 -18.25 1.33 -11.67
C HIS A 51 -16.89 1.78 -11.09
N VAL A 52 -16.87 2.25 -9.84
CA VAL A 52 -15.63 2.65 -9.15
C VAL A 52 -15.01 1.41 -8.52
N GLN A 53 -13.73 1.17 -8.79
CA GLN A 53 -12.99 0.09 -8.14
C GLN A 53 -12.39 0.59 -6.81
N LEU A 54 -12.64 -0.10 -5.71
CA LEU A 54 -11.95 0.16 -4.43
C LEU A 54 -10.95 -0.97 -4.16
N LYS A 55 -9.67 -0.61 -4.04
CA LYS A 55 -8.56 -1.54 -3.78
C LYS A 55 -7.88 -1.15 -2.46
N VAL A 56 -7.70 -2.12 -1.58
CA VAL A 56 -7.23 -1.88 -0.22
C VAL A 56 -5.97 -2.71 0.03
N VAL A 57 -4.87 -2.01 0.33
CA VAL A 57 -3.63 -2.60 0.83
C VAL A 57 -3.75 -2.78 2.33
N VAL A 58 -3.05 -3.78 2.88
CA VAL A 58 -3.05 -4.06 4.32
C VAL A 58 -1.95 -3.26 5.03
N GLY A 59 -2.26 -2.70 6.20
CA GLY A 59 -1.30 -2.04 7.10
C GLY A 59 -1.11 -2.77 8.43
N ASN A 60 -0.25 -2.22 9.29
CA ASN A 60 0.09 -2.84 10.57
C ASN A 60 -1.03 -2.71 11.61
N HIS A 61 -1.86 -1.68 11.55
CA HIS A 61 -3.04 -1.59 12.42
C HIS A 61 -4.12 -2.61 12.04
N ASP A 62 -4.13 -3.09 10.79
CA ASP A 62 -5.12 -4.09 10.34
C ASP A 62 -4.79 -5.51 10.84
N ILE A 63 -3.51 -5.90 10.78
CA ILE A 63 -3.06 -7.28 11.02
C ILE A 63 -1.98 -7.44 12.09
N GLY A 64 -1.47 -6.35 12.65
CA GLY A 64 -0.36 -6.30 13.60
C GLY A 64 0.95 -5.93 12.90
N PHE A 65 1.91 -5.42 13.67
CA PHE A 65 3.32 -5.44 13.27
C PHE A 65 3.78 -6.89 13.05
N HIS A 66 4.93 -7.09 12.41
CA HIS A 66 5.42 -8.42 12.05
C HIS A 66 5.39 -9.43 13.22
N TYR A 67 5.87 -9.01 14.41
CA TYR A 67 5.91 -9.86 15.61
C TYR A 67 4.51 -10.20 16.20
N GLU A 68 3.46 -9.45 15.86
CA GLU A 68 2.08 -9.65 16.28
C GLU A 68 1.17 -10.21 15.17
N MET A 69 1.68 -10.27 13.95
CA MET A 69 0.96 -10.73 12.78
C MET A 69 0.69 -12.23 12.87
N THR A 70 -0.54 -12.63 12.54
CA THR A 70 -0.91 -14.05 12.49
C THR A 70 -1.61 -14.42 11.19
N THR A 71 -1.57 -15.70 10.85
CA THR A 71 -2.29 -16.24 9.69
C THR A 71 -3.80 -15.96 9.79
N TYR A 72 -4.38 -15.98 11.00
CA TYR A 72 -5.78 -15.63 11.22
C TYR A 72 -6.08 -14.18 10.83
N LYS A 73 -5.28 -13.22 11.33
CA LYS A 73 -5.45 -11.79 11.04
C LYS A 73 -5.33 -11.50 9.55
N VAL A 74 -4.31 -12.07 8.88
CA VAL A 74 -4.15 -11.95 7.41
C VAL A 74 -5.32 -12.56 6.66
N LYS A 75 -5.79 -13.76 7.04
CA LYS A 75 -6.91 -14.44 6.37
C LYS A 75 -8.22 -13.66 6.51
N ARG A 76 -8.56 -13.14 7.69
CA ARG A 76 -9.80 -12.36 7.87
C ARG A 76 -9.75 -11.04 7.10
N PHE A 77 -8.59 -10.37 7.03
CA PHE A 77 -8.41 -9.18 6.19
C PHE A 77 -8.65 -9.52 4.71
N LYS A 78 -7.99 -10.58 4.21
CA LYS A 78 -8.16 -11.04 2.82
C LYS A 78 -9.61 -11.43 2.51
N LYS A 79 -10.34 -12.00 3.48
CA LYS A 79 -11.76 -12.34 3.32
C LYS A 79 -12.65 -11.11 3.06
N VAL A 80 -12.32 -9.96 3.66
CA VAL A 80 -13.10 -8.72 3.52
C VAL A 80 -12.72 -7.98 2.24
N PHE A 81 -11.42 -7.77 2.02
CA PHE A 81 -10.96 -6.85 0.96
C PHE A 81 -10.54 -7.55 -0.33
N ASN A 82 -10.33 -8.87 -0.30
CA ASN A 82 -9.86 -9.67 -1.43
C ASN A 82 -8.75 -8.97 -2.24
N PRO A 83 -7.61 -8.61 -1.61
CA PRO A 83 -6.59 -7.80 -2.26
C PRO A 83 -5.98 -8.54 -3.44
N GLU A 84 -6.31 -8.08 -4.65
CA GLU A 84 -5.79 -8.61 -5.90
C GLU A 84 -4.33 -8.18 -6.10
N ARG A 85 -3.36 -9.07 -5.86
CA ARG A 85 -1.93 -8.70 -5.86
C ARG A 85 -1.44 -8.00 -7.13
N LEU A 86 -1.97 -8.37 -8.28
CA LEU A 86 -1.69 -7.71 -9.56
C LEU A 86 -3.01 -7.32 -10.21
N PHE A 87 -3.24 -6.01 -10.32
CA PHE A 87 -4.43 -5.43 -10.91
C PHE A 87 -4.01 -4.60 -12.13
N SER A 88 -4.67 -4.80 -13.27
CA SER A 88 -4.41 -4.00 -14.48
C SER A 88 -5.64 -3.18 -14.83
N TRP A 89 -5.45 -1.87 -15.05
CA TRP A 89 -6.53 -0.96 -15.40
C TRP A 89 -6.06 0.06 -16.42
N LYS A 90 -6.80 0.24 -17.52
CA LYS A 90 -6.51 1.21 -18.59
C LYS A 90 -5.03 1.23 -19.01
N GLY A 91 -4.43 0.05 -19.20
CA GLY A 91 -3.04 -0.08 -19.66
C GLY A 91 -1.96 0.07 -18.58
N VAL A 92 -2.35 0.26 -17.31
CA VAL A 92 -1.43 0.37 -16.18
C VAL A 92 -1.50 -0.89 -15.33
N ASN A 93 -0.32 -1.42 -14.95
CA ASN A 93 -0.21 -2.48 -13.96
C ASN A 93 -0.02 -1.90 -12.56
N PHE A 94 -0.73 -2.44 -11.57
CA PHE A 94 -0.59 -2.13 -10.15
C PHE A 94 -0.22 -3.39 -9.40
N VAL A 95 0.80 -3.32 -8.54
CA VAL A 95 1.20 -4.43 -7.66
C VAL A 95 0.97 -4.03 -6.22
N MET A 96 0.11 -4.77 -5.50
CA MET A 96 -0.21 -4.53 -4.10
C MET A 96 0.58 -5.45 -3.18
N VAL A 97 1.53 -4.89 -2.43
CA VAL A 97 2.42 -5.62 -1.53
C VAL A 97 1.88 -5.58 -0.11
N ASN A 98 1.85 -6.72 0.57
CA ASN A 98 1.76 -6.72 2.03
C ASN A 98 3.13 -6.42 2.63
N SER A 99 3.39 -5.14 2.92
CA SER A 99 4.68 -4.69 3.43
C SER A 99 5.00 -5.24 4.83
N VAL A 100 4.00 -5.60 5.64
CA VAL A 100 4.20 -6.21 6.96
C VAL A 100 4.87 -7.60 6.83
N THR A 101 4.65 -8.30 5.72
CA THR A 101 5.30 -9.60 5.44
C THR A 101 6.70 -9.48 4.82
N MET A 102 7.20 -8.27 4.59
CA MET A 102 8.53 -8.02 4.00
C MET A 102 9.62 -7.86 5.08
N GLU A 103 9.56 -8.68 6.14
CA GLU A 103 10.49 -8.64 7.28
C GLU A 103 11.91 -9.11 6.90
N GLY A 104 12.00 -10.10 5.99
CA GLY A 104 13.27 -10.74 5.60
C GLY A 104 13.72 -11.90 6.51
N ASP A 105 12.88 -12.33 7.46
CA ASP A 105 13.17 -13.43 8.39
C ASP A 105 12.76 -14.83 7.86
N ARG A 106 12.19 -14.89 6.65
CA ARG A 106 11.68 -16.12 6.00
C ARG A 106 10.55 -16.81 6.76
N CYS A 107 9.76 -16.07 7.56
CA CYS A 107 8.54 -16.60 8.15
C CYS A 107 7.61 -17.21 7.09
N THR A 108 6.69 -18.11 7.47
CA THR A 108 5.80 -18.79 6.51
C THR A 108 4.95 -17.82 5.67
N LEU A 109 4.49 -16.72 6.25
CA LEU A 109 3.73 -15.69 5.52
C LEU A 109 4.65 -14.85 4.61
N CYS A 110 5.84 -14.53 5.10
CA CYS A 110 6.88 -13.76 4.43
C CYS A 110 7.38 -14.47 3.17
N SER A 111 7.74 -15.75 3.30
CA SER A 111 8.18 -16.58 2.18
C SER A 111 7.11 -16.75 1.10
N LYS A 112 5.83 -16.81 1.50
CA LYS A 112 4.71 -16.86 0.54
C LYS A 112 4.54 -15.53 -0.21
N GLU A 113 4.65 -14.41 0.49
CA GLU A 113 4.59 -13.09 -0.15
C GLU A 113 5.73 -12.92 -1.15
N GLU A 114 6.98 -13.20 -0.76
CA GLU A 114 8.13 -13.09 -1.66
C GLU A 114 7.99 -14.00 -2.90
N ALA A 115 7.52 -15.24 -2.72
CA ALA A 115 7.28 -16.16 -3.84
C ALA A 115 6.18 -15.67 -4.80
N GLU A 116 5.09 -15.11 -4.27
CA GLU A 116 4.00 -14.54 -5.07
C GLU A 116 4.47 -13.31 -5.85
N LEU A 117 5.23 -12.41 -5.23
CA LEU A 117 5.82 -11.23 -5.89
C LEU A 117 6.84 -11.62 -6.96
N LEU A 118 7.66 -12.64 -6.72
CA LEU A 118 8.59 -13.14 -7.73
C LEU A 118 7.84 -13.71 -8.94
N ALA A 119 6.76 -14.46 -8.73
CA ALA A 119 5.90 -14.95 -9.81
C ALA A 119 5.24 -13.80 -10.59
N ILE A 120 4.81 -12.73 -9.91
CA ILE A 120 4.30 -11.51 -10.55
C ILE A 120 5.38 -10.82 -11.39
N SER A 121 6.60 -10.71 -10.87
CA SER A 121 7.77 -10.18 -11.61
C SER A 121 7.99 -10.94 -12.91
N HIS A 122 7.96 -12.27 -12.89
CA HIS A 122 8.07 -13.08 -14.11
C HIS A 122 6.95 -12.77 -15.11
N ARG A 123 5.70 -12.66 -14.66
CA ARG A 123 4.56 -12.31 -15.52
C ARG A 123 4.67 -10.91 -16.11
N LEU A 124 5.16 -9.94 -15.33
CA LEU A 124 5.37 -8.57 -15.81
C LEU A 124 6.48 -8.51 -16.84
N ASN A 125 7.62 -9.19 -16.62
CA ASN A 125 8.70 -9.25 -17.60
C ASN A 125 8.25 -9.92 -18.90
N CYS A 126 7.49 -11.00 -18.78
CA CYS A 126 6.88 -11.72 -19.89
C CYS A 126 5.98 -10.84 -20.78
N SER A 127 5.34 -9.81 -20.22
CA SER A 127 4.49 -8.89 -20.98
C SER A 127 5.23 -8.05 -22.04
N TRP A 128 6.56 -7.96 -21.93
CA TRP A 128 7.43 -7.26 -22.88
C TRP A 128 7.99 -8.18 -23.97
N GLU A 129 7.79 -9.49 -23.86
CA GLU A 129 8.37 -10.50 -24.73
C GLU A 129 7.33 -11.12 -25.67
N VAL A 130 7.72 -11.38 -26.91
CA VAL A 130 6.86 -12.06 -27.89
C VAL A 130 6.91 -13.58 -27.62
N GLY A 131 5.75 -14.21 -27.46
CA GLY A 131 5.65 -15.67 -27.28
C GLY A 131 5.92 -16.18 -25.87
N CYS A 132 5.95 -15.30 -24.87
CA CYS A 132 6.16 -15.69 -23.49
C CYS A 132 4.86 -16.23 -22.85
N GLY A 133 4.85 -17.54 -22.57
CA GLY A 133 3.87 -18.22 -21.71
C GLY A 133 2.42 -18.30 -22.20
N ALA A 134 1.63 -19.14 -21.54
CA ALA A 134 0.18 -19.21 -21.71
C ALA A 134 -0.52 -18.39 -20.62
N GLY A 135 -1.18 -17.30 -20.98
CA GLY A 135 -1.89 -16.44 -20.02
C GLY A 135 -2.59 -15.26 -20.68
N ARG A 136 -3.44 -14.56 -19.91
CA ARG A 136 -3.99 -13.27 -20.36
C ARG A 136 -2.84 -12.27 -20.52
N PRO A 137 -2.73 -11.58 -21.66
CA PRO A 137 -1.69 -10.58 -21.86
C PRO A 137 -1.87 -9.44 -20.86
N LEU A 138 -0.79 -9.10 -20.15
CA LEU A 138 -0.72 -7.92 -19.31
C LEU A 138 -0.25 -6.72 -20.17
N PRO A 139 -0.64 -5.49 -19.83
CA PRO A 139 -0.03 -4.31 -20.43
C PRO A 139 1.50 -4.35 -20.31
N ALA A 140 2.21 -4.09 -21.40
CA ALA A 140 3.66 -3.90 -21.40
C ALA A 140 4.01 -2.53 -20.76
N SER A 141 3.85 -2.44 -19.45
CA SER A 141 4.09 -1.23 -18.67
C SER A 141 4.78 -1.57 -17.34
N ALA A 142 5.72 -0.71 -16.95
CA ALA A 142 6.32 -0.78 -15.62
C ALA A 142 5.22 -0.53 -14.57
N PRO A 143 5.12 -1.35 -13.52
CA PRO A 143 4.01 -1.28 -12.59
C PRO A 143 4.10 -0.05 -11.68
N VAL A 144 2.95 0.33 -11.12
CA VAL A 144 2.87 1.17 -9.92
C VAL A 144 2.85 0.23 -8.71
N LEU A 145 3.78 0.44 -7.78
CA LEU A 145 3.84 -0.33 -6.54
C LEU A 145 2.98 0.33 -5.48
N LEU A 146 2.11 -0.43 -4.83
CA LEU A 146 1.21 0.03 -3.78
C LEU A 146 1.50 -0.77 -2.52
N GLN A 147 1.87 -0.07 -1.44
CA GLN A 147 2.22 -0.71 -0.18
C GLN A 147 1.87 0.20 1.01
N HIS A 148 1.88 -0.34 2.22
CA HIS A 148 1.63 0.46 3.41
C HIS A 148 2.91 1.12 3.93
N TYR A 149 3.94 0.33 4.25
CA TYR A 149 5.23 0.87 4.70
C TYR A 149 5.99 1.50 3.53
N PRO A 150 6.60 2.67 3.69
CA PRO A 150 7.48 3.24 2.69
C PRO A 150 8.69 2.35 2.39
N LEU A 151 9.32 2.57 1.24
CA LEU A 151 10.66 2.03 0.99
C LEU A 151 11.65 2.62 1.99
N TYR A 152 12.76 1.92 2.16
CA TYR A 152 13.83 2.33 3.04
C TYR A 152 14.31 3.75 2.73
N ARG A 153 14.25 4.61 3.73
CA ARG A 153 14.93 5.90 3.82
C ARG A 153 15.28 6.16 5.28
N ARG A 154 16.37 6.91 5.52
CA ARG A 154 16.89 7.12 6.88
C ARG A 154 15.92 7.92 7.75
N SER A 155 15.22 8.88 7.16
CA SER A 155 14.20 9.71 7.77
C SER A 155 13.45 10.47 6.66
N ASP A 156 12.50 11.31 7.04
CA ASP A 156 11.81 12.22 6.11
C ASP A 156 12.58 13.53 5.83
N SER A 157 13.87 13.63 6.19
CA SER A 157 14.65 14.89 6.07
C SER A 157 14.75 15.40 4.64
N ASN A 158 14.75 14.49 3.68
CA ASN A 158 14.86 14.79 2.26
C ASN A 158 13.49 14.81 1.56
N CYS A 159 12.40 14.69 2.32
CA CYS A 159 11.05 14.73 1.76
C CYS A 159 10.68 16.15 1.34
N SER A 160 10.06 16.21 0.17
CA SER A 160 9.38 17.40 -0.36
C SER A 160 7.88 17.14 -0.47
N GLY A 161 7.12 18.12 -0.98
CA GLY A 161 5.67 18.00 -1.19
C GLY A 161 4.81 18.64 -0.10
N GLU A 162 3.51 18.72 -0.39
CA GLU A 162 2.50 19.19 0.56
C GLU A 162 2.31 18.19 1.71
N ASP A 163 1.80 18.68 2.85
CA ASP A 163 1.54 17.88 4.05
C ASP A 163 2.73 17.10 4.62
N ALA A 164 3.95 17.43 4.22
CA ALA A 164 5.13 16.82 4.79
C ALA A 164 5.35 17.24 6.25
N ALA A 165 5.94 16.35 7.05
CA ALA A 165 6.03 16.50 8.51
C ALA A 165 6.73 17.83 8.94
N PRO A 166 6.56 18.30 10.17
CA PRO A 166 7.37 19.41 10.70
C PRO A 166 8.89 19.15 10.60
N PRO A 167 9.75 20.18 10.45
CA PRO A 167 11.19 19.99 10.24
C PRO A 167 11.91 19.19 11.33
N ASP A 168 11.48 19.33 12.58
CA ASP A 168 11.97 18.59 13.74
C ASP A 168 11.60 17.11 13.66
N GLU A 169 10.37 16.80 13.26
CA GLU A 169 9.92 15.41 13.05
C GLU A 169 10.61 14.76 11.85
N ARG A 170 10.79 15.48 10.72
CA ARG A 170 11.45 14.94 9.51
C ARG A 170 12.87 14.44 9.74
N SER A 171 13.55 15.01 10.72
CA SER A 171 14.94 14.65 11.04
C SER A 171 15.04 13.42 11.94
N THR A 172 13.91 12.95 12.49
CA THR A 172 13.86 11.75 13.35
C THR A 172 14.23 10.52 12.52
N PRO A 173 15.26 9.75 12.92
CA PRO A 173 15.63 8.53 12.21
C PRO A 173 14.52 7.49 12.26
N PHE A 174 14.20 6.91 11.11
CA PHE A 174 13.29 5.79 11.02
C PHE A 174 13.93 4.49 11.47
N GLN A 175 13.13 3.67 12.14
CA GLN A 175 13.42 2.29 12.44
C GLN A 175 12.97 1.38 11.28
N GLU A 176 13.93 0.65 10.72
CA GLU A 176 13.63 -0.38 9.71
C GLU A 176 12.66 -1.44 10.28
N ARG A 177 11.78 -1.94 9.41
CA ARG A 177 10.74 -2.94 9.70
C ARG A 177 9.65 -2.45 10.66
N TYR A 178 9.71 -1.19 11.06
CA TYR A 178 8.71 -0.51 11.86
C TYR A 178 8.13 0.67 11.08
N ASP A 179 8.92 1.74 10.90
CA ASP A 179 8.49 2.95 10.20
C ASP A 179 8.60 2.83 8.68
N VAL A 180 9.55 2.02 8.21
CA VAL A 180 9.84 1.78 6.78
C VAL A 180 10.25 0.33 6.56
N LEU A 181 10.19 -0.14 5.31
CA LEU A 181 10.80 -1.43 4.94
C LEU A 181 12.30 -1.44 5.21
N SER A 182 12.87 -2.64 5.40
CA SER A 182 14.33 -2.74 5.47
C SER A 182 14.98 -2.37 4.14
N ARG A 183 16.26 -2.00 4.19
CA ARG A 183 17.05 -1.71 2.98
C ARG A 183 17.02 -2.91 2.01
N GLU A 184 17.18 -4.12 2.52
CA GLU A 184 17.17 -5.35 1.71
C GLU A 184 15.80 -5.60 1.09
N ALA A 185 14.71 -5.47 1.85
CA ALA A 185 13.35 -5.65 1.34
C ALA A 185 13.03 -4.62 0.24
N SER A 186 13.43 -3.37 0.43
CA SER A 186 13.26 -2.29 -0.54
C SER A 186 14.02 -2.59 -1.83
N GLN A 187 15.28 -3.01 -1.74
CA GLN A 187 16.10 -3.40 -2.89
C GLN A 187 15.51 -4.59 -3.64
N LYS A 188 15.01 -5.62 -2.92
CA LYS A 188 14.33 -6.77 -3.55
C LYS A 188 13.12 -6.33 -4.38
N LEU A 189 12.25 -5.49 -3.82
CA LEU A 189 11.04 -5.01 -4.53
C LEU A 189 11.40 -4.21 -5.78
N LEU A 190 12.37 -3.29 -5.66
CA LEU A 190 12.85 -2.49 -6.78
C LEU A 190 13.48 -3.36 -7.88
N TRP A 191 14.26 -4.38 -7.49
CA TRP A 191 14.91 -5.30 -8.41
C TRP A 191 13.89 -6.20 -9.14
N TRP A 192 12.96 -6.81 -8.41
CA TRP A 192 11.99 -7.74 -9.00
C TRP A 192 10.97 -7.01 -9.88
N LEU A 193 10.42 -5.89 -9.41
CA LEU A 193 9.24 -5.29 -10.04
C LEU A 193 9.58 -4.12 -10.96
N ARG A 194 10.76 -3.50 -10.78
CA ARG A 194 11.21 -2.31 -11.52
C ARG A 194 10.07 -1.27 -11.70
N PRO A 195 9.41 -0.86 -10.59
CA PRO A 195 8.23 -0.02 -10.69
C PRO A 195 8.58 1.37 -11.21
N ARG A 196 7.62 2.03 -11.86
CA ARG A 196 7.76 3.43 -12.33
C ARG A 196 7.41 4.46 -11.26
N LEU A 197 6.64 4.04 -10.26
CA LEU A 197 6.14 4.85 -9.15
C LEU A 197 5.85 3.94 -7.96
N VAL A 198 6.15 4.41 -6.76
CA VAL A 198 5.77 3.76 -5.51
C VAL A 198 4.82 4.68 -4.74
N LEU A 199 3.67 4.16 -4.32
CA LEU A 199 2.75 4.83 -3.42
C LEU A 199 2.74 4.08 -2.08
N SER A 200 3.06 4.80 -1.01
CA SER A 200 3.11 4.28 0.36
C SER A 200 2.27 5.11 1.32
N GLY A 201 2.16 4.69 2.59
CA GLY A 201 1.48 5.42 3.65
C GLY A 201 2.27 5.36 4.95
N HIS A 202 1.61 4.92 6.03
CA HIS A 202 2.17 4.63 7.36
C HIS A 202 2.70 5.82 8.18
N THR A 203 3.57 6.67 7.63
CA THR A 203 4.17 7.81 8.38
C THR A 203 3.18 8.94 8.65
N HIS A 204 1.95 8.82 8.14
CA HIS A 204 0.85 9.78 8.21
C HIS A 204 1.11 11.13 7.53
N SER A 205 2.34 11.43 7.16
CA SER A 205 2.76 12.68 6.52
C SER A 205 3.02 12.49 5.04
N GLY A 206 2.84 13.56 4.28
CA GLY A 206 3.23 13.58 2.87
C GLY A 206 4.74 13.43 2.74
N CYS A 207 5.20 12.65 1.77
CA CYS A 207 6.61 12.68 1.39
C CYS A 207 6.77 12.34 -0.08
N GLU A 208 7.29 13.28 -0.84
CA GLU A 208 7.83 13.05 -2.17
C GLU A 208 9.34 12.88 -2.07
N VAL A 209 9.81 11.70 -2.48
CA VAL A 209 11.24 11.36 -2.50
C VAL A 209 11.61 10.63 -3.78
N LEU A 210 12.77 10.97 -4.34
CA LEU A 210 13.38 10.23 -5.44
C LEU A 210 14.45 9.30 -4.88
N HIS A 211 14.24 7.99 -5.01
CA HIS A 211 15.25 7.01 -4.60
C HIS A 211 16.45 7.04 -5.53
N ALA A 212 17.66 6.95 -4.97
CA ALA A 212 18.90 7.00 -5.76
C ALA A 212 18.94 5.86 -6.79
N GLY A 213 18.93 6.21 -8.09
CA GLY A 213 18.85 5.23 -9.18
C GLY A 213 17.55 4.43 -9.23
N GLY A 214 16.52 4.86 -8.49
CA GLY A 214 15.23 4.21 -8.36
C GLY A 214 14.06 5.11 -8.79
N PRO A 215 12.82 4.63 -8.60
CA PRO A 215 11.62 5.39 -8.95
C PRO A 215 11.34 6.52 -7.95
N PRO A 216 10.49 7.49 -8.34
CA PRO A 216 9.83 8.35 -7.36
C PRO A 216 8.95 7.51 -6.42
N GLU A 217 8.97 7.87 -5.15
CA GLU A 217 8.03 7.40 -4.14
C GLU A 217 7.25 8.58 -3.58
N LEU A 218 5.94 8.37 -3.42
CA LEU A 218 5.02 9.29 -2.76
C LEU A 218 4.35 8.58 -1.58
N SER A 219 4.75 8.95 -0.37
CA SER A 219 4.04 8.57 0.85
C SER A 219 2.82 9.48 1.01
N VAL A 220 1.63 8.87 0.99
CA VAL A 220 0.35 9.57 1.05
C VAL A 220 0.03 9.92 2.51
N PRO A 221 -0.26 11.20 2.82
CA PRO A 221 -0.66 11.62 4.16
C PRO A 221 -1.96 10.94 4.62
N SER A 222 -2.18 10.91 5.93
CA SER A 222 -3.36 10.26 6.49
C SER A 222 -4.65 11.02 6.14
N PHE A 223 -5.64 10.27 5.65
CA PHE A 223 -7.00 10.76 5.46
C PHE A 223 -7.80 10.90 6.77
N SER A 224 -7.23 10.45 7.89
CA SER A 224 -7.88 10.48 9.21
C SER A 224 -7.52 11.73 10.01
N TRP A 225 -8.55 12.46 10.46
CA TRP A 225 -8.39 13.63 11.34
C TRP A 225 -7.72 13.30 12.68
N ARG A 226 -7.76 12.03 13.10
CA ARG A 226 -7.09 11.60 14.34
C ARG A 226 -5.58 11.72 14.24
N ASN A 227 -5.02 11.48 13.05
CA ASN A 227 -3.57 11.48 12.86
C ASN A 227 -3.07 12.90 12.55
N ARG A 228 -3.90 13.72 11.89
CA ARG A 228 -3.55 15.08 11.46
C ARG A 228 -4.75 16.00 11.44
N ASN A 229 -4.55 17.29 11.76
CA ASN A 229 -5.58 18.33 11.67
C ASN A 229 -5.81 18.86 10.23
N ASN A 230 -5.16 18.27 9.24
CA ASN A 230 -5.34 18.51 7.81
C ASN A 230 -5.39 17.18 7.03
N PRO A 231 -6.47 16.39 7.16
CA PRO A 231 -6.57 15.14 6.43
C PRO A 231 -6.59 15.39 4.94
N SER A 232 -5.83 14.58 4.20
CA SER A 232 -5.65 14.75 2.78
C SER A 232 -5.60 13.41 2.05
N PHE A 233 -5.66 13.50 0.74
CA PHE A 233 -5.57 12.39 -0.20
C PHE A 233 -4.97 12.94 -1.49
N ILE A 234 -4.53 12.04 -2.37
CA ILE A 234 -3.87 12.42 -3.61
C ILE A 234 -4.69 11.92 -4.79
N MET A 235 -4.87 12.79 -5.78
CA MET A 235 -5.45 12.41 -7.07
C MET A 235 -4.33 12.24 -8.08
N VAL A 236 -4.29 11.07 -8.73
CA VAL A 236 -3.32 10.76 -9.77
C VAL A 236 -4.09 10.61 -11.09
N THR A 237 -3.62 11.28 -12.14
CA THR A 237 -4.25 11.32 -13.47
C THR A 237 -3.33 10.75 -14.54
#